data_AF-N4WCZ9-F1
#
_entry.id   AF-N4WCZ9-F1
#
_cell.length_a   1.000
_cell.length_b   1.000
_cell.length_c   1.000
_cell.angle_alpha   90.00
_cell.angle_beta   90.00
_cell.angle_gamma   90.00
#
_symmetry.space_group_name_H-M   'P 1'
#
loop_
_entity.id
_entity.type
_entity.pdbx_description
1 polymer ?
#
loop_
_entity_poly.entity_id
_entity_poly.type
_entity_poly.pdbx_seq_one_letter_code
_entity_poly.pdbx_strand_id
1 'polypeptide(L)'
;MKTIIFDVDDTLYDQLQPFKNTVHQQIDSSFSDDDMIRLYKACRHYSDEVFEKHMSGEMTALELQTYRITKACNDFGIALTEEDAIQFQHTYLQELKQITLFSSLTEVLPTIVNNNWQVAFSLMGNMTISG
;
A
#
# COMPACT_ATOMS: atom_id res chain seq x y z
N MET A 1 7.36 -29.13 -15.53
CA MET A 1 6.39 -28.08 -15.19
C MET A 1 7.16 -26.81 -14.92
N LYS A 2 6.78 -25.69 -15.53
CA LYS A 2 7.42 -24.38 -15.28
C LYS A 2 6.46 -23.53 -14.46
N THR A 3 6.98 -22.86 -13.44
CA THR A 3 6.21 -21.99 -12.55
C THR A 3 6.86 -20.61 -12.57
N ILE A 4 6.06 -19.58 -12.79
CA ILE A 4 6.46 -18.18 -12.68
C ILE A 4 5.87 -17.63 -11.38
N ILE A 5 6.72 -17.02 -10.57
CA ILE A 5 6.33 -16.36 -9.33
C ILE A 5 6.43 -14.85 -9.58
N PHE A 6 5.31 -14.16 -9.44
CA PHE A 6 5.25 -12.70 -9.47
C PHE A 6 5.30 -12.15 -8.06
N ASP A 7 6.21 -11.20 -7.83
CA ASP A 7 6.13 -10.35 -6.65
C ASP A 7 5.01 -9.34 -6.87
N VAL A 8 4.04 -9.32 -5.95
CA VAL A 8 2.80 -8.57 -6.15
C VAL A 8 3.04 -7.07 -6.02
N ASP A 9 3.88 -6.67 -5.08
CA ASP A 9 4.05 -5.26 -4.73
C ASP A 9 5.03 -4.53 -5.65
N ASP A 10 6.06 -5.21 -6.16
CA ASP A 10 7.10 -4.61 -7.01
C ASP A 10 6.93 -4.88 -8.52
N THR A 11 5.89 -5.63 -8.92
CA THR A 11 5.72 -6.03 -10.34
C THR A 11 4.33 -5.80 -10.91
N LEU A 12 3.26 -5.85 -10.10
CA LEU A 12 1.90 -6.02 -10.63
C LEU A 12 1.08 -4.74 -10.80
N TYR A 13 1.31 -3.74 -9.97
CA TYR A 13 0.56 -2.48 -9.95
C TYR A 13 1.38 -1.36 -9.31
N ASP A 14 0.96 -0.11 -9.48
CA ASP A 14 1.57 1.02 -8.76
C ASP A 14 1.06 1.03 -7.32
N GLN A 15 1.85 0.47 -6.41
CA GLN A 15 1.52 0.37 -4.98
C GLN A 15 1.36 1.74 -4.31
N LEU A 16 2.00 2.78 -4.86
CA LEU A 16 1.96 4.12 -4.30
C LEU A 16 0.72 4.90 -4.77
N GLN A 17 0.13 4.53 -5.91
CA GLN A 17 -0.99 5.26 -6.51
C GLN A 17 -2.20 5.46 -5.55
N PRO A 18 -2.69 4.43 -4.82
CA PRO A 18 -3.79 4.60 -3.86
C PRO A 18 -3.46 5.60 -2.75
N PHE A 19 -2.20 5.61 -2.32
CA PHE A 19 -1.72 6.53 -1.30
C PHE A 19 -1.68 7.96 -1.86
N LYS A 20 -1.12 8.16 -3.06
CA LYS A 20 -1.10 9.46 -3.75
C LYS A 20 -2.51 10.03 -3.90
N ASN A 21 -3.44 9.21 -4.40
CA ASN A 21 -4.84 9.60 -4.58
C ASN A 21 -5.44 10.10 -3.26
N THR A 22 -5.25 9.35 -2.17
CA THR A 22 -5.81 9.72 -0.87
C THR A 22 -5.20 11.02 -0.34
N VAL A 23 -3.88 11.19 -0.43
CA VAL A 23 -3.18 12.40 0.02
C VAL A 23 -3.64 13.61 -0.80
N HIS A 24 -3.74 13.50 -2.12
CA HIS A 24 -4.22 14.60 -2.96
C HIS A 24 -5.68 14.97 -2.69
N GLN A 25 -6.52 13.97 -2.36
CA GLN A 25 -7.94 14.19 -2.08
C GLN A 25 -8.19 14.85 -0.71
N GLN A 26 -7.38 14.53 0.31
CA GLN A 26 -7.74 14.81 1.71
C GLN A 26 -6.69 15.59 2.50
N ILE A 27 -5.44 15.64 2.04
CA ILE A 27 -4.36 16.30 2.76
C ILE A 27 -3.92 17.53 1.98
N ASP A 28 -3.33 17.34 0.80
CA ASP A 28 -2.82 18.44 -0.01
C ASP A 28 -2.66 18.00 -1.47
N SER A 29 -3.49 18.57 -2.35
CA SER A 29 -3.44 18.34 -3.80
C SER A 29 -2.17 18.87 -4.49
N SER A 30 -1.37 19.70 -3.81
CA SER A 30 -0.15 20.31 -4.35
C SER A 30 1.11 19.47 -4.15
N PHE A 31 1.02 18.37 -3.39
CA PHE A 31 2.17 17.48 -3.15
C PHE A 31 2.73 16.93 -4.45
N SER A 32 4.03 17.13 -4.66
CA SER A 32 4.76 16.54 -5.78
C SER A 32 4.99 15.04 -5.57
N ASP A 33 5.41 14.33 -6.62
CA ASP A 33 5.77 12.91 -6.50
C ASP A 33 6.89 12.68 -5.48
N ASP A 34 7.86 13.59 -5.37
CA ASP A 34 8.94 13.52 -4.37
C ASP A 34 8.41 13.74 -2.95
N ASP A 35 7.41 14.61 -2.76
CA ASP A 35 6.73 14.77 -1.47
C ASP A 35 5.98 13.50 -1.07
N MET A 36 5.28 12.88 -2.04
CA MET A 36 4.56 11.63 -1.82
C MET A 36 5.50 10.50 -1.38
N ILE A 37 6.64 10.35 -2.06
CA ILE A 37 7.64 9.34 -1.71
C ILE A 37 8.19 9.60 -0.29
N ARG A 38 8.48 10.85 0.06
CA ARG A 38 8.99 11.21 1.39
C ARG A 38 7.94 10.96 2.47
N LEU A 39 6.69 11.36 2.24
CA LEU A 39 5.58 11.15 3.18
C LEU A 39 5.32 9.65 3.38
N TYR A 40 5.32 8.87 2.30
CA TYR A 40 5.13 7.43 2.38
C TYR A 40 6.24 6.73 3.17
N LYS A 41 7.50 7.15 2.97
CA LYS A 41 8.64 6.66 3.77
C LYS A 41 8.51 7.02 5.24
N ALA A 42 8.06 8.23 5.56
CA ALA A 42 7.78 8.63 6.94
C ALA A 42 6.67 7.77 7.57
N CYS A 43 5.57 7.52 6.85
CA CYS A 43 4.52 6.59 7.30
C CYS A 43 5.07 5.18 7.60
N ARG A 44 5.99 4.67 6.77
CA ARG A 44 6.62 3.37 7.00
C ARG A 44 7.50 3.38 8.25
N HIS A 45 8.34 4.41 8.39
CA HIS A 45 9.16 4.61 9.58
C HIS A 45 8.33 4.60 10.87
N TYR A 46 7.23 5.37 10.91
CA TYR A 46 6.35 5.41 12.08
C TYR A 46 5.54 4.12 12.29
N SER A 47 5.31 3.32 11.24
CA SER A 47 4.73 1.99 11.41
C SER A 47 5.71 1.05 12.11
N ASP A 48 6.99 1.10 11.72
CA ASP A 48 8.04 0.26 12.29
C ASP A 48 8.26 0.57 13.78
N GLU A 49 8.17 1.84 14.19
CA GLU A 49 8.30 2.26 15.60
C GLU A 49 7.28 1.58 16.55
N VAL A 50 6.06 1.34 16.07
CA VAL A 50 4.96 0.79 16.88
C VAL A 50 4.61 -0.64 16.48
N PHE A 51 5.39 -1.26 15.61
CA PHE A 51 5.13 -2.59 15.09
C PHE A 51 5.07 -3.65 16.21
N GLU A 52 6.03 -3.62 17.14
CA GLU A 52 6.07 -4.58 18.25
C GLU A 52 4.82 -4.48 19.13
N LYS A 53 4.34 -3.26 19.41
CA LYS A 53 3.11 -3.01 20.19
C LYS A 53 1.87 -3.51 19.46
N HIS A 54 1.85 -3.39 18.14
CA HIS A 54 0.78 -3.96 17.35
C HIS A 54 0.80 -5.49 17.39
N MET A 55 1.98 -6.11 17.29
CA MET A 55 2.15 -7.56 17.35
C MET A 55 1.86 -8.16 18.74
N SER A 56 2.12 -7.43 19.82
CA SER A 56 1.75 -7.84 21.18
C SER A 56 0.26 -7.63 21.48
N GLY A 57 -0.49 -6.98 20.60
CA GLY A 57 -1.90 -6.64 20.80
C GLY A 57 -2.14 -5.42 21.69
N GLU A 58 -1.07 -4.71 22.09
CA GLU A 58 -1.16 -3.45 22.85
C GLU A 58 -1.66 -2.28 22.00
N MET A 59 -1.57 -2.40 20.67
CA MET A 59 -2.06 -1.42 19.71
C MET A 59 -2.88 -2.10 18.62
N THR A 60 -4.08 -1.58 18.36
CA THR A 60 -4.94 -2.03 17.27
C THR A 60 -4.38 -1.60 15.91
N ALA A 61 -4.82 -2.25 14.84
CA ALA A 61 -4.43 -1.88 13.49
C ALA A 61 -4.85 -0.44 13.14
N LEU A 62 -6.02 0.00 13.58
CA LEU A 62 -6.51 1.36 13.33
C LEU A 62 -5.63 2.38 14.05
N GLU A 63 -5.27 2.14 15.32
CA GLU A 63 -4.38 3.03 16.08
C GLU A 63 -2.99 3.15 15.43
N LEU A 64 -2.41 2.05 14.95
CA LEU A 64 -1.14 2.10 14.20
C LEU A 64 -1.30 2.94 12.92
N GLN A 65 -2.39 2.72 12.18
CA GLN A 65 -2.66 3.39 10.91
C GLN A 65 -2.90 4.89 11.07
N THR A 66 -3.63 5.31 12.11
CA THR A 66 -3.84 6.73 12.42
C THR A 66 -2.58 7.35 13.01
N TYR A 67 -1.83 6.63 13.85
CA TYR A 67 -0.55 7.08 14.39
C TYR A 67 0.44 7.43 13.27
N ARG A 68 0.69 6.49 12.35
CA ARG A 68 1.72 6.68 11.31
C ARG A 68 1.44 7.86 10.40
N ILE A 69 0.19 8.06 9.98
CA ILE A 69 -0.17 9.15 9.05
C ILE A 69 -0.14 10.49 9.78
N THR A 70 -0.62 10.54 11.02
CA THR A 70 -0.58 11.75 11.85
C THR A 70 0.85 12.18 12.11
N LYS A 71 1.72 11.25 12.51
CA LYS A 71 3.14 11.54 12.72
C LYS A 71 3.85 11.96 11.44
N ALA A 72 3.64 11.22 10.35
CA ALA A 72 4.22 11.55 9.06
C ALA A 72 3.79 12.94 8.56
N CYS A 73 2.51 13.31 8.69
CA CYS A 73 2.05 14.64 8.28
C CYS A 73 2.62 15.77 9.14
N ASN A 74 2.82 15.52 10.44
CA ASN A 74 3.44 16.50 11.33
C ASN A 74 4.88 16.86 10.90
N ASP A 75 5.64 15.92 10.34
CA ASP A 75 6.99 16.20 9.80
C ASP A 75 6.96 17.18 8.61
N PHE A 76 5.82 17.28 7.93
CA PHE A 76 5.57 18.21 6.83
C PHE A 76 4.89 19.50 7.30
N GLY A 77 4.73 19.68 8.63
CA GLY A 77 4.04 20.83 9.21
C GLY A 77 2.51 20.77 9.09
N ILE A 78 1.95 19.60 8.79
CA ILE A 78 0.51 19.39 8.63
C ILE A 78 -0.03 18.69 9.88
N ALA A 79 -0.86 19.39 10.63
CA ALA A 79 -1.54 18.83 11.79
C ALA A 79 -2.86 18.18 11.36
N LEU A 80 -2.95 16.86 11.50
CA LEU A 80 -4.20 16.11 11.31
C LEU A 80 -4.92 15.94 12.64
N THR A 81 -6.25 16.05 12.62
CA THR A 81 -7.07 15.58 13.74
C THR A 81 -7.18 14.05 13.70
N GLU A 82 -7.64 13.45 14.81
CA GLU A 82 -7.92 12.02 14.85
C GLU A 82 -8.98 11.62 13.82
N GLU A 83 -10.02 12.45 13.66
CA GLU A 83 -11.07 12.22 12.67
C GLU A 83 -10.53 12.27 11.24
N ASP A 84 -9.64 13.23 10.94
CA ASP A 84 -8.97 13.30 9.62
C ASP A 84 -8.14 12.04 9.36
N ALA A 85 -7.39 11.56 10.36
CA ALA A 85 -6.55 10.38 10.22
C ALA A 85 -7.37 9.10 10.01
N ILE A 86 -8.51 8.97 10.72
CA ILE A 86 -9.45 7.85 10.53
C ILE A 86 -10.07 7.91 9.13
N GLN A 87 -10.51 9.10 8.71
CA GLN A 87 -11.11 9.29 7.40
C GLN A 87 -10.10 9.03 6.27
N PHE A 88 -8.85 9.44 6.44
CA PHE A 88 -7.74 9.10 5.57
C PHE A 88 -7.60 7.59 5.40
N GLN A 89 -7.56 6.87 6.51
CA GLN A 89 -7.40 5.42 6.47
C GLN A 89 -8.60 4.73 5.80
N HIS A 90 -9.82 5.21 6.00
CA HIS A 90 -11.00 4.70 5.30
C HIS A 90 -10.91 4.93 3.79
N THR A 91 -10.59 6.14 3.35
CA THR A 91 -10.46 6.46 1.91
C THR A 91 -9.34 5.66 1.28
N TYR A 92 -8.18 5.57 1.96
CA TYR A 92 -7.05 4.77 1.50
C TYR A 92 -7.42 3.29 1.29
N LEU A 93 -8.20 2.70 2.20
CA LEU A 93 -8.70 1.32 2.04
C LEU A 93 -9.66 1.17 0.86
N GLN A 94 -10.41 2.21 0.47
CA GLN A 94 -11.25 2.16 -0.73
C GLN A 94 -10.41 2.28 -1.99
N GLU A 95 -9.41 3.18 -2.01
CA GLU A 95 -8.46 3.29 -3.13
C GLU A 95 -7.69 1.98 -3.34
N LEU A 96 -7.27 1.29 -2.27
CA LEU A 96 -6.62 -0.01 -2.36
C LEU A 96 -7.50 -1.09 -3.02
N LYS A 97 -8.83 -1.02 -2.86
CA LYS A 97 -9.77 -1.95 -3.52
C LYS A 97 -9.95 -1.67 -5.02
N GLN A 98 -9.53 -0.50 -5.48
CA GLN A 98 -9.65 -0.08 -6.88
C GLN A 98 -8.36 -0.28 -7.68
N ILE A 99 -7.32 -0.85 -7.06
CA ILE A 99 -6.06 -1.18 -7.74
C ILE A 99 -6.34 -2.09 -8.94
N THR A 100 -5.77 -1.70 -10.08
CA THR A 100 -5.80 -2.48 -11.32
C THR A 100 -4.37 -2.87 -11.71
N LEU A 101 -4.24 -4.03 -12.35
CA LEU A 101 -2.95 -4.51 -12.85
C LEU A 101 -2.45 -3.59 -13.97
N PHE A 102 -1.13 -3.47 -14.12
CA PHE A 102 -0.56 -2.81 -15.29
C PHE A 102 -1.07 -3.45 -16.58
N SER A 103 -1.38 -2.63 -17.60
CA SER A 103 -1.89 -3.09 -18.89
C SER A 103 -0.96 -4.10 -19.55
N SER A 104 0.36 -3.94 -19.42
CA SER A 104 1.36 -4.89 -19.90
C SER A 104 1.19 -6.31 -19.32
N LEU A 105 0.76 -6.45 -18.06
CA LEU A 105 0.50 -7.76 -17.46
C LEU A 105 -0.79 -8.40 -17.96
N THR A 106 -1.79 -7.59 -18.30
CA THR A 106 -3.03 -8.10 -18.90
C THR A 106 -2.80 -8.74 -20.27
N GLU A 107 -1.74 -8.35 -20.97
CA GLU A 107 -1.31 -8.95 -22.25
C GLU A 107 -0.42 -10.20 -22.06
N VAL A 108 0.41 -10.23 -21.00
CA VAL A 108 1.37 -11.31 -20.75
C VAL A 108 0.74 -12.52 -20.06
N LEU A 109 -0.18 -12.30 -19.11
CA LEU A 109 -0.83 -13.37 -18.35
C LEU A 109 -1.53 -14.42 -19.25
N PRO A 110 -2.30 -14.03 -20.29
CA PRO A 110 -2.91 -14.99 -21.22
C PRO A 110 -1.87 -15.87 -21.93
N THR A 111 -0.71 -15.31 -22.26
CA THR A 111 0.37 -16.04 -22.95
C THR A 111 1.01 -17.08 -22.03
N ILE A 112 1.18 -16.77 -20.75
CA ILE A 112 1.72 -17.71 -19.75
C ILE A 112 0.76 -18.88 -19.54
N VAL A 113 -0.54 -18.60 -19.39
CA VAL A 113 -1.58 -19.63 -19.22
C VAL A 113 -1.67 -20.54 -20.45
N ASN A 114 -1.65 -19.98 -21.66
CA ASN A 114 -1.67 -20.77 -22.91
C ASN A 114 -0.46 -21.71 -23.06
N ASN A 115 0.64 -21.46 -22.36
CA ASN A 115 1.84 -22.31 -22.36
C ASN A 115 1.83 -23.40 -21.27
N ASN A 116 0.73 -23.58 -20.53
CA ASN A 116 0.60 -24.50 -19.39
C ASN A 116 1.62 -24.25 -18.27
N TRP A 117 1.99 -22.98 -18.04
CA TRP A 117 2.85 -22.60 -16.92
C TRP A 117 2.00 -22.20 -15.72
N GLN A 118 2.44 -22.58 -14.52
CA GLN A 118 1.76 -22.18 -13.28
C GLN A 118 2.15 -20.75 -12.91
N VAL A 119 1.19 -19.98 -12.39
CA VAL A 119 1.39 -18.62 -11.89
C VAL A 119 1.17 -18.63 -10.39
N ALA A 120 2.14 -18.08 -9.64
CA ALA A 120 2.03 -17.87 -8.20
C ALA A 120 2.27 -16.39 -7.89
N PHE A 121 1.58 -15.89 -6.86
CA PHE A 121 1.67 -14.51 -6.40
C PHE A 121 2.27 -14.49 -5.00
N SER A 122 3.31 -13.68 -4.78
CA SER A 122 3.89 -13.43 -3.47
C SER A 122 3.42 -12.06 -2.97
N LEU A 123 2.51 -12.06 -2.00
CA LEU A 123 2.20 -10.90 -1.18
C LEU A 123 3.07 -11.01 0.06
N MET A 124 3.90 -10.00 0.35
CA MET A 124 4.84 -9.93 1.48
C MET A 124 4.61 -11.01 2.55
N GLY A 125 5.35 -12.13 2.43
CA GLY A 125 5.45 -13.18 3.45
C GLY A 125 4.53 -14.40 3.38
N ASN A 126 3.45 -14.42 2.59
CA ASN A 126 2.59 -15.62 2.47
C ASN A 126 2.31 -16.00 1.01
N MET A 127 2.83 -17.16 0.58
CA MET A 127 2.51 -17.76 -0.72
C MET A 127 1.11 -18.38 -0.71
N THR A 128 0.26 -17.98 -1.65
CA THR A 128 -0.95 -18.73 -2.00
C THR A 128 -0.77 -19.28 -3.42
N ILE A 129 -0.79 -20.61 -3.56
CA ILE A 129 -0.69 -21.30 -4.85
C ILE A 129 -2.12 -21.59 -5.30
N SER A 130 -2.55 -21.01 -6.43
CA SER A 130 -3.76 -21.44 -7.12
C SER A 130 -3.43 -22.63 -8.02
N GLY A 131 -3.99 -23.80 -7.70
CA GLY A 131 -3.94 -25.01 -8.51
C GLY A 131 -5.09 -25.11 -9.49
#